data_AF-Q11ZL5-F1
#
_entry.id   AF-Q11ZL5-F1
#
_cell.length_a   1.000
_cell.length_b   1.000
_cell.length_c   1.000
_cell.angle_alpha   90.00
_cell.angle_beta   90.00
_cell.angle_gamma   90.00
#
_symmetry.space_group_name_H-M   'P 1'
#
loop_
_entity.id
_entity.type
_entity.pdbx_description
1 polymer ?
#
loop_
_entity_poly.entity_id
_entity_poly.type
_entity_poly.pdbx_seq_one_letter_code
_entity_poly.pdbx_strand_id
1 'polypeptide(L)'
;MLQKLKTLWAKPVPSAVEDNKFDHIMGMANSIAQKSPLGLRELVRALLLPLQAEHMVAVVERVQHAAPAEIRYWDFFFRIENQSDYYLRNKPREVLTLGRDVLLPTVWKRSSYFNALASIGTGKSLGPWCQDEDNRTISLLLPWRIGFVSGGNHSITAGILMSEGEVVATEVFDMTPLLQRVRCDGKTYREISTDRVLGVVTDPRRAAVFEIGRMMLGCRLPVN
;
A
#
# COMPACT_ATOMS: atom_id res chain seq x y z
N MET A 1 -30.59 25.21 46.67
CA MET A 1 -30.51 25.70 45.27
C MET A 1 -29.17 25.28 44.69
N LEU A 2 -29.15 24.15 43.96
CA LEU A 2 -28.11 23.61 43.05
C LEU A 2 -28.11 22.08 43.10
N GLN A 3 -29.20 21.47 42.63
CA GLN A 3 -29.24 20.07 42.25
C GLN A 3 -30.09 19.99 40.98
N LYS A 4 -29.46 20.27 39.84
CA LYS A 4 -30.02 20.11 38.48
C LYS A 4 -28.90 20.38 37.48
N LEU A 5 -28.05 19.36 37.24
CA LEU A 5 -27.16 19.33 36.09
C LEU A 5 -27.38 18.04 35.30
N LYS A 6 -28.33 18.16 34.36
CA LYS A 6 -28.26 17.64 32.99
C LYS A 6 -27.98 16.13 32.84
N THR A 7 -28.98 15.32 33.19
CA THR A 7 -29.37 14.17 32.38
C THR A 7 -30.05 14.66 31.11
N LEU A 8 -29.28 14.92 30.05
CA LEU A 8 -29.81 15.16 28.71
C LEU A 8 -28.80 14.60 27.69
N TRP A 9 -29.26 13.59 26.95
CA TRP A 9 -28.68 12.96 25.75
C TRP A 9 -27.98 11.61 25.94
N ALA A 10 -28.63 10.68 26.64
CA ALA A 10 -28.58 9.29 26.19
C ALA A 10 -29.61 9.14 25.06
N LYS A 11 -29.19 9.36 23.81
CA LYS A 11 -29.96 8.86 22.67
C LYS A 11 -29.79 7.34 22.66
N PRO A 12 -30.85 6.53 22.45
CA PRO A 12 -30.65 5.14 22.11
C PRO A 12 -29.81 5.10 20.83
N VAL A 13 -28.60 4.55 20.91
CA VAL A 13 -27.80 4.26 19.71
C VAL A 13 -28.57 3.20 18.95
N PRO A 14 -29.02 3.48 17.71
CA PRO A 14 -29.65 2.45 16.89
C PRO A 14 -28.70 1.26 16.77
N SER A 15 -29.25 0.05 16.88
CA SER A 15 -28.52 -1.21 16.72
C SER A 15 -27.54 -1.15 15.56
N ALA A 16 -26.28 -1.51 15.82
CA ALA A 16 -25.18 -1.47 14.89
C ALA A 16 -25.55 -2.09 13.54
N VAL A 17 -25.77 -1.23 12.53
CA VAL A 17 -25.34 -1.57 11.18
C VAL A 17 -23.82 -1.72 11.32
N GLU A 18 -23.28 -2.92 11.17
CA GLU A 18 -21.82 -3.11 11.11
C GLU A 18 -21.28 -2.09 10.10
N ASP A 19 -20.52 -1.10 10.59
CA ASP A 19 -19.84 -0.12 9.76
C ASP A 19 -18.80 -0.87 8.93
N ASN A 20 -19.22 -1.37 7.78
CA ASN A 20 -18.37 -2.14 6.91
C ASN A 20 -17.49 -1.18 6.10
N LYS A 21 -16.35 -0.82 6.69
CA LYS A 21 -15.31 0.01 6.09
C LYS A 21 -14.99 -0.37 4.64
N PHE A 22 -15.04 -1.66 4.28
CA PHE A 22 -14.85 -2.10 2.90
C PHE A 22 -15.94 -1.55 1.97
N ASP A 23 -17.21 -1.68 2.33
CA ASP A 23 -18.34 -1.22 1.51
C ASP A 23 -18.31 0.31 1.32
N HIS A 24 -17.94 1.06 2.37
CA HIS A 24 -17.75 2.51 2.27
C HIS A 24 -16.64 2.89 1.27
N ILE A 25 -15.49 2.20 1.30
CA ILE A 25 -14.40 2.43 0.35
C ILE A 25 -14.84 2.05 -1.06
N MET A 26 -15.52 0.91 -1.24
CA MET A 26 -15.98 0.45 -2.55
C MET A 26 -17.07 1.36 -3.13
N GLY A 27 -17.95 1.92 -2.30
CA GLY A 27 -18.90 2.95 -2.72
C GLY A 27 -18.19 4.18 -3.29
N MET A 28 -17.18 4.69 -2.59
CA MET A 28 -16.35 5.80 -3.07
C MET A 28 -15.59 5.45 -4.35
N ALA A 29 -14.99 4.26 -4.42
CA ALA A 29 -14.27 3.79 -5.61
C ALA A 29 -15.19 3.75 -6.83
N ASN A 30 -16.42 3.26 -6.68
CA ASN A 30 -17.41 3.25 -7.77
C ASN A 30 -17.78 4.66 -8.23
N SER A 31 -18.03 5.59 -7.30
CA SER A 31 -18.31 6.99 -7.65
C SER A 31 -17.13 7.64 -8.40
N ILE A 32 -15.90 7.37 -7.97
CA ILE A 32 -14.69 7.85 -8.66
C ILE A 32 -14.58 7.22 -10.04
N ALA A 33 -14.75 5.90 -10.18
CA ALA A 33 -14.64 5.20 -11.45
C ALA A 33 -15.65 5.72 -12.50
N GLN A 34 -16.87 6.06 -12.07
CA GLN A 34 -17.90 6.63 -12.94
C GLN A 34 -17.54 8.04 -13.43
N LYS A 35 -16.86 8.84 -12.60
CA LYS A 35 -16.51 10.23 -12.92
C LYS A 35 -15.15 10.37 -13.62
N SER A 36 -14.15 9.67 -13.13
CA SER A 36 -12.78 9.66 -13.62
C SER A 36 -12.06 8.38 -13.15
N PRO A 37 -11.97 7.35 -13.99
CA PRO A 37 -11.25 6.12 -13.67
C PRO A 37 -9.80 6.35 -13.22
N LEU A 38 -9.12 7.39 -13.73
CA LEU A 38 -7.75 7.72 -13.32
C LEU A 38 -7.66 7.99 -11.82
N GLY A 39 -8.69 8.58 -11.22
CA GLY A 39 -8.80 8.87 -9.79
C GLY A 39 -8.69 7.65 -8.87
N LEU A 40 -8.86 6.43 -9.41
CA LEU A 40 -8.65 5.20 -8.64
C LEU A 40 -7.20 5.05 -8.19
N ARG A 41 -6.23 5.59 -8.96
CA ARG A 41 -4.80 5.59 -8.56
C ARG A 41 -4.58 6.43 -7.31
N GLU A 42 -5.15 7.63 -7.28
CA GLU A 42 -5.09 8.52 -6.12
C GLU A 42 -5.82 7.92 -4.91
N LEU A 43 -6.93 7.20 -5.13
CA LEU A 43 -7.61 6.49 -4.05
C LEU A 43 -6.74 5.36 -3.48
N VAL A 44 -6.13 4.52 -4.32
CA VAL A 44 -5.19 3.47 -3.88
C VAL A 44 -4.07 4.10 -3.05
N ARG A 45 -3.50 5.21 -3.52
CA ARG A 45 -2.48 5.97 -2.77
C ARG A 45 -3.01 6.41 -1.42
N ALA A 46 -4.15 7.09 -1.38
CA ALA A 46 -4.74 7.59 -0.13
C ALA A 46 -5.01 6.46 0.89
N LEU A 47 -5.40 5.28 0.43
CA LEU A 47 -5.62 4.11 1.28
C LEU A 47 -4.29 3.53 1.80
N LEU A 48 -3.22 3.56 1.03
CA LEU A 48 -1.96 2.93 1.43
C LEU A 48 -0.97 3.87 2.14
N LEU A 49 -1.12 5.19 2.02
CA LEU A 49 -0.30 6.18 2.73
C LEU A 49 -0.22 5.95 4.25
N PRO A 50 -1.33 5.64 4.97
CA PRO A 50 -1.25 5.32 6.40
C PRO A 50 -0.32 4.13 6.68
N LEU A 51 -0.42 3.06 5.89
CA LEU A 51 0.45 1.88 6.07
C LEU A 51 1.92 2.21 5.79
N GLN A 52 2.19 3.01 4.75
CA GLN A 52 3.53 3.50 4.45
C GLN A 52 4.10 4.30 5.64
N ALA A 53 3.32 5.24 6.18
CA ALA A 53 3.73 6.05 7.33
C ALA A 53 3.98 5.19 8.59
N GLU A 54 3.07 4.27 8.89
CA GLU A 54 3.18 3.33 10.02
C GLU A 54 4.49 2.53 9.94
N HIS A 55 4.86 2.01 8.77
CA HIS A 55 6.11 1.26 8.61
C HIS A 55 7.36 2.13 8.67
N MET A 56 7.31 3.39 8.22
CA MET A 56 8.44 4.32 8.33
C MET A 56 8.70 4.75 9.77
N VAL A 57 7.65 4.92 10.58
CA VAL A 57 7.76 5.39 11.98
C VAL A 57 7.97 4.26 12.99
N ALA A 58 7.57 3.02 12.67
CA ALA A 58 7.58 1.93 13.64
C ALA A 58 8.97 1.64 14.26
N VAL A 59 10.06 1.92 13.55
CA VAL A 59 11.41 1.74 14.11
C VAL A 59 11.69 2.69 15.27
N VAL A 60 11.09 3.89 15.29
CA VAL A 60 11.31 4.89 16.35
C VAL A 60 10.36 4.69 17.54
N GLU A 61 9.15 4.18 17.30
CA GLU A 61 8.12 4.00 18.34
C GLU A 61 8.26 2.72 19.15
N ARG A 62 9.00 1.73 18.65
CA ARG A 62 9.11 0.41 19.29
C ARG A 62 10.39 0.29 20.11
N VAL A 63 10.52 -0.77 20.91
CA VAL A 63 11.79 -1.11 21.56
C VAL A 63 12.82 -1.61 20.55
N GLN A 64 14.11 -1.66 20.92
CA GLN A 64 15.17 -2.08 19.99
C GLN A 64 14.93 -3.53 19.55
N HIS A 65 15.20 -3.84 18.28
CA HIS A 65 14.94 -5.16 17.68
C HIS A 65 13.47 -5.57 17.57
N ALA A 66 12.51 -4.68 17.84
CA ALA A 66 11.08 -4.91 17.66
C ALA A 66 10.50 -4.24 16.41
N ALA A 67 11.31 -4.06 15.36
CA ALA A 67 10.84 -3.51 14.09
C ALA A 67 9.72 -4.37 13.48
N PRO A 68 8.80 -3.78 12.71
CA PRO A 68 7.78 -4.56 12.02
C PRO A 68 8.42 -5.54 11.05
N ALA A 69 7.74 -6.66 10.84
CA ALA A 69 8.10 -7.58 9.78
C ALA A 69 7.99 -6.88 8.42
N GLU A 70 8.86 -7.29 7.50
CA GLU A 70 8.85 -6.84 6.12
C GLU A 70 7.47 -7.04 5.47
N ILE A 71 6.96 -6.01 4.78
CA ILE A 71 5.78 -6.16 3.93
C ILE A 71 6.19 -6.88 2.66
N ARG A 72 5.78 -8.13 2.55
CA ARG A 72 6.04 -8.96 1.37
C ARG A 72 4.86 -8.87 0.40
N TYR A 73 5.17 -8.65 -0.88
CA TYR A 73 4.14 -8.48 -1.90
C TYR A 73 3.23 -9.71 -2.04
N TRP A 74 3.79 -10.91 -1.87
CA TRP A 74 3.06 -12.18 -2.02
C TRP A 74 2.19 -12.55 -0.81
N ASP A 75 2.29 -11.83 0.31
CA ASP A 75 1.42 -12.01 1.49
C ASP A 75 0.53 -10.77 1.71
N PHE A 76 0.60 -9.76 0.84
CA PHE A 76 0.04 -8.43 1.09
C PHE A 76 -1.50 -8.42 1.15
N PHE A 77 -2.14 -9.11 0.21
CA PHE A 77 -3.60 -9.25 0.13
C PHE A 77 -4.04 -10.58 0.76
N PHE A 78 -3.54 -11.67 0.20
CA PHE A 78 -3.60 -13.04 0.68
C PHE A 78 -2.34 -13.75 0.16
N ARG A 79 -2.12 -15.00 0.57
CA ARG A 79 -0.97 -15.77 0.09
C ARG A 79 -1.07 -16.03 -1.42
N ILE A 80 -0.21 -15.41 -2.20
CA ILE A 80 -0.07 -15.63 -3.65
C ILE A 80 0.96 -16.75 -3.87
N GLU A 81 0.49 -17.85 -4.44
CA GLU A 81 1.34 -18.97 -4.88
C GLU A 81 1.87 -18.72 -6.31
N ASN A 82 2.97 -19.40 -6.67
CA ASN A 82 3.59 -19.36 -8.00
C ASN A 82 3.87 -17.93 -8.53
N GLN A 83 4.58 -17.13 -7.73
CA GLN A 83 4.86 -15.71 -8.01
C GLN A 83 5.54 -15.48 -9.37
N SER A 84 6.32 -16.44 -9.86
CA SER A 84 6.99 -16.41 -11.17
C SER A 84 6.02 -16.25 -12.33
N ASP A 85 4.77 -16.69 -12.18
CA ASP A 85 3.76 -16.66 -13.24
C ASP A 85 3.32 -15.23 -13.57
N TYR A 86 3.55 -14.28 -12.64
CA TYR A 86 3.18 -12.88 -12.79
C TYR A 86 4.39 -11.99 -13.16
N TYR A 87 5.61 -12.54 -13.15
CA TYR A 87 6.84 -11.76 -13.35
C TYR A 87 7.06 -11.36 -14.81
N LEU A 88 7.31 -10.07 -15.05
CA LEU A 88 7.57 -9.52 -16.39
C LEU A 88 9.08 -9.42 -16.66
N ARG A 89 9.64 -10.43 -17.32
CA ARG A 89 11.09 -10.52 -17.61
C ARG A 89 11.62 -9.42 -18.54
N ASN A 90 10.83 -8.99 -19.53
CA ASN A 90 11.29 -8.14 -20.64
C ASN A 90 10.46 -6.85 -20.75
N LYS A 91 10.22 -6.14 -19.63
CA LYS A 91 9.48 -4.87 -19.63
C LYS A 91 10.44 -3.66 -19.68
N PRO A 92 10.03 -2.51 -20.28
CA PRO A 92 10.71 -1.24 -20.03
C PRO A 92 10.89 -0.95 -18.53
N ARG A 93 11.92 -0.15 -18.22
CA ARG A 93 12.21 0.30 -16.84
C ARG A 93 10.99 1.03 -16.28
N GLU A 94 10.46 0.51 -15.18
CA GLU A 94 9.39 1.17 -14.43
C GLU A 94 9.99 2.08 -13.37
N VAL A 95 9.73 3.37 -13.52
CA VAL A 95 10.21 4.41 -12.60
C VAL A 95 9.10 4.78 -11.62
N LEU A 96 9.44 4.89 -10.34
CA LEU A 96 8.55 5.33 -9.27
C LEU A 96 9.12 6.61 -8.66
N THR A 97 8.30 7.66 -8.56
CA THR A 97 8.68 8.93 -7.92
C THR A 97 8.42 8.85 -6.42
N LEU A 98 9.44 9.05 -5.59
CA LEU A 98 9.34 8.82 -4.14
C LEU A 98 8.33 9.73 -3.43
N GLY A 99 8.10 10.95 -3.92
CA GLY A 99 7.09 11.87 -3.39
C GLY A 99 5.65 11.56 -3.83
N ARG A 100 5.45 10.71 -4.84
CA ARG A 100 4.15 10.49 -5.49
C ARG A 100 3.68 9.04 -5.41
N ASP A 101 4.52 8.08 -5.76
CA ASP A 101 4.11 6.68 -5.80
C ASP A 101 4.09 6.05 -4.41
N VAL A 102 3.31 4.98 -4.25
CA VAL A 102 3.28 4.21 -3.00
C VAL A 102 4.44 3.23 -3.03
N LEU A 103 5.42 3.46 -2.17
CA LEU A 103 6.45 2.48 -1.83
C LEU A 103 6.29 2.05 -0.38
N LEU A 104 6.39 0.76 -0.09
CA LEU A 104 6.21 0.21 1.24
C LEU A 104 7.57 -0.25 1.79
N PRO A 105 8.41 0.67 2.32
CA PRO A 105 9.63 0.30 3.02
C PRO A 105 9.32 -0.27 4.39
N THR A 106 10.15 -1.20 4.85
CA THR A 106 10.17 -1.67 6.23
C THR A 106 11.51 -1.32 6.87
N VAL A 107 11.47 -0.27 7.69
CA VAL A 107 12.63 0.25 8.40
C VAL A 107 12.92 -0.64 9.62
N TRP A 108 14.09 -1.27 9.66
CA TRP A 108 14.37 -2.33 10.64
C TRP A 108 15.49 -2.02 11.64
N LYS A 109 16.33 -1.01 11.38
CA LYS A 109 17.50 -0.63 12.20
C LYS A 109 17.50 0.87 12.51
N ARG A 110 17.42 1.22 13.80
CA ARG A 110 17.39 2.62 14.26
C ARG A 110 18.58 3.45 13.80
N SER A 111 19.81 2.93 13.94
CA SER A 111 21.00 3.70 13.56
C SER A 111 21.05 3.99 12.07
N SER A 112 20.61 3.04 11.23
CA SER A 112 20.53 3.24 9.78
C SER A 112 19.44 4.24 9.41
N TYR A 113 18.30 4.20 10.10
CA TYR A 113 17.24 5.20 9.93
C TYR A 113 17.71 6.60 10.33
N PHE A 114 18.31 6.73 11.52
CA PHE A 114 18.91 7.97 12.00
C PHE A 114 19.91 8.54 11.01
N ASN A 115 20.88 7.72 10.56
CA ASN A 115 21.88 8.16 9.59
C ASN A 115 21.21 8.62 8.29
N ALA A 116 20.30 7.83 7.73
CA ALA A 116 19.61 8.18 6.48
C ALA A 116 18.85 9.51 6.59
N LEU A 117 18.11 9.73 7.68
CA LEU A 117 17.38 10.99 7.89
C LEU A 117 18.33 12.18 8.11
N ALA A 118 19.42 11.98 8.84
CA ALA A 118 20.36 13.05 9.15
C ALA A 118 21.21 13.47 7.93
N SER A 119 21.50 12.54 7.01
CA SER A 119 22.51 12.75 5.99
C SER A 119 21.98 12.82 4.55
N ILE A 120 20.82 12.24 4.22
CA ILE A 120 20.31 12.13 2.83
C ILE A 120 19.16 13.10 2.55
N GLY A 121 19.28 13.85 1.44
CA GLY A 121 18.30 14.80 0.92
C GLY A 121 18.90 16.18 0.69
N THR A 122 18.24 16.98 -0.15
CA THR A 122 18.69 18.36 -0.48
C THR A 122 18.95 19.17 0.80
N GLY A 123 20.15 19.74 0.90
CA GLY A 123 20.60 20.52 2.06
C GLY A 123 21.25 19.72 3.20
N LYS A 124 21.48 18.41 3.04
CA LYS A 124 22.17 17.56 4.02
C LYS A 124 23.54 17.10 3.52
N SER A 125 24.32 16.46 4.40
CA SER A 125 25.74 16.17 4.17
C SER A 125 26.04 15.23 2.99
N LEU A 126 25.13 14.33 2.62
CA LEU A 126 25.27 13.46 1.44
C LEU A 126 24.54 14.03 0.20
N GLY A 127 23.95 15.21 0.32
CA GLY A 127 23.27 15.88 -0.78
C GLY A 127 21.93 15.25 -1.18
N PRO A 128 21.42 15.62 -2.37
CA PRO A 128 20.17 15.12 -2.91
C PRO A 128 20.07 13.60 -2.92
N TRP A 129 18.86 13.07 -2.76
CA TRP A 129 18.63 11.63 -2.85
C TRP A 129 18.90 11.14 -4.27
N CYS A 130 19.67 10.08 -4.41
CA CYS A 130 19.85 9.35 -5.64
C CYS A 130 19.70 7.84 -5.42
N GLN A 131 19.20 7.14 -6.44
CA GLN A 131 19.23 5.69 -6.45
C GLN A 131 20.68 5.27 -6.62
N ASP A 132 21.17 4.48 -5.67
CA ASP A 132 22.46 3.83 -5.78
C ASP A 132 22.23 2.36 -6.21
N GLU A 133 23.08 1.87 -7.10
CA GLU A 133 22.87 0.62 -7.85
C GLU A 133 23.04 -0.62 -6.96
N ASP A 134 23.69 -0.48 -5.80
CA ASP A 134 23.93 -1.59 -4.90
C ASP A 134 22.74 -1.87 -3.93
N ASN A 135 22.33 -3.14 -3.86
CA ASN A 135 21.43 -3.71 -2.84
C ASN A 135 20.03 -3.09 -2.68
N ARG A 136 19.42 -2.62 -3.76
CA ARG A 136 18.00 -2.19 -3.76
C ARG A 136 17.16 -3.20 -4.53
N THR A 137 16.25 -3.87 -3.85
CA THR A 137 15.26 -4.76 -4.48
C THR A 137 13.88 -4.14 -4.25
N ILE A 138 13.22 -3.83 -5.36
CA ILE A 138 11.89 -3.20 -5.40
C ILE A 138 11.02 -4.01 -6.33
N SER A 139 10.01 -4.66 -5.76
CA SER A 139 9.01 -5.42 -6.49
C SER A 139 7.79 -4.51 -6.71
N LEU A 140 7.50 -4.18 -7.97
CA LEU A 140 6.37 -3.34 -8.37
C LEU A 140 5.19 -4.21 -8.80
N LEU A 141 4.04 -4.05 -8.13
CA LEU A 141 2.80 -4.69 -8.54
C LEU A 141 1.93 -3.77 -9.41
N LEU A 142 1.60 -4.24 -10.61
CA LEU A 142 0.68 -3.59 -11.53
C LEU A 142 -0.69 -4.30 -11.48
N PRO A 143 -1.82 -3.58 -11.69
CA PRO A 143 -1.92 -2.20 -12.18
C PRO A 143 -1.86 -1.11 -11.08
N TRP A 144 -1.87 -1.50 -9.80
CA TRP A 144 -1.95 -0.56 -8.68
C TRP A 144 -0.78 0.43 -8.59
N ARG A 145 0.39 0.04 -9.13
CA ARG A 145 1.67 0.73 -8.95
C ARG A 145 2.08 0.82 -7.47
N ILE A 146 2.06 -0.32 -6.78
CA ILE A 146 2.56 -0.44 -5.40
C ILE A 146 3.95 -1.04 -5.44
N GLY A 147 4.94 -0.29 -4.96
CA GLY A 147 6.31 -0.76 -4.79
C GLY A 147 6.52 -1.39 -3.42
N PHE A 148 7.06 -2.60 -3.37
CA PHE A 148 7.47 -3.28 -2.14
C PHE A 148 8.99 -3.25 -2.05
N VAL A 149 9.52 -2.77 -0.94
CA VAL A 149 10.96 -2.53 -0.78
C VAL A 149 11.55 -3.60 0.13
N SER A 150 12.41 -4.45 -0.44
CA SER A 150 13.16 -5.47 0.30
C SER A 150 14.65 -5.11 0.45
N GLY A 151 15.16 -4.18 -0.37
CA GLY A 151 16.50 -3.59 -0.25
C GLY A 151 16.48 -2.06 -0.28
N GLY A 152 17.37 -1.40 0.46
CA GLY A 152 17.44 0.07 0.50
C GLY A 152 16.38 0.79 1.35
N ASN A 153 15.67 0.05 2.21
CA ASN A 153 14.58 0.54 3.06
C ASN A 153 14.84 1.91 3.73
N HIS A 154 16.02 2.10 4.32
CA HIS A 154 16.38 3.31 5.05
C HIS A 154 16.57 4.54 4.15
N SER A 155 17.32 4.39 3.05
CA SER A 155 17.55 5.52 2.14
C SER A 155 16.29 5.88 1.37
N ILE A 156 15.52 4.89 0.91
CA ILE A 156 14.23 5.13 0.24
C ILE A 156 13.27 5.87 1.17
N THR A 157 13.24 5.52 2.46
CA THR A 157 12.44 6.26 3.45
C THR A 157 12.85 7.74 3.54
N ALA A 158 14.15 8.04 3.52
CA ALA A 158 14.60 9.43 3.51
C ALA A 158 14.15 10.19 2.25
N GLY A 159 14.21 9.55 1.08
CA GLY A 159 13.73 10.15 -0.18
C GLY A 159 12.21 10.38 -0.19
N ILE A 160 11.42 9.43 0.32
CA ILE A 160 9.96 9.58 0.48
C ILE A 160 9.64 10.79 1.37
N LEU A 161 10.27 10.89 2.55
CA LEU A 161 10.00 11.96 3.50
C LEU A 161 10.39 13.34 2.98
N MET A 162 11.44 13.42 2.15
CA MET A 162 11.83 14.65 1.46
C MET A 162 11.02 14.91 0.18
N SER A 163 10.15 13.98 -0.22
CA SER A 163 9.46 13.98 -1.52
C SER A 163 10.43 14.17 -2.70
N GLU A 164 11.58 13.51 -2.63
CA GLU A 164 12.73 13.76 -3.50
C GLU A 164 13.25 12.46 -4.10
N GLY A 165 13.50 12.46 -5.41
CA GLY A 165 14.12 11.35 -6.13
C GLY A 165 13.15 10.37 -6.79
N GLU A 166 13.73 9.52 -7.63
CA GLU A 166 13.04 8.49 -8.40
C GLU A 166 13.77 7.16 -8.28
N VAL A 167 13.02 6.07 -8.27
CA VAL A 167 13.58 4.75 -8.12
C VAL A 167 13.07 3.81 -9.21
N VAL A 168 13.99 3.09 -9.82
CA VAL A 168 13.68 2.08 -10.83
C VAL A 168 13.33 0.77 -10.12
N ALA A 169 12.16 0.21 -10.43
CA ALA A 169 11.77 -1.11 -9.95
C ALA A 169 12.69 -2.19 -10.52
N THR A 170 13.18 -3.08 -9.65
CA THR A 170 14.03 -4.21 -10.08
C THR A 170 13.22 -5.38 -10.59
N GLU A 171 12.02 -5.54 -10.06
CA GLU A 171 11.08 -6.57 -10.48
C GLU A 171 9.72 -5.94 -10.72
N VAL A 172 9.06 -6.36 -11.79
CA VAL A 172 7.72 -5.88 -12.13
C VAL A 172 6.82 -7.08 -12.32
N PHE A 173 5.66 -7.06 -11.67
CA PHE A 173 4.68 -8.13 -11.72
C PHE A 173 3.37 -7.62 -12.32
N ASP A 174 2.89 -8.29 -13.36
CA ASP A 174 1.55 -8.07 -13.90
C ASP A 174 0.55 -8.94 -13.17
N MET A 175 -0.25 -8.31 -12.31
CA MET A 175 -1.25 -9.02 -11.52
C MET A 175 -2.60 -9.15 -12.26
N THR A 176 -2.68 -8.76 -13.53
CA THR A 176 -3.88 -8.91 -14.36
C THR A 176 -4.44 -10.33 -14.35
N PRO A 177 -3.63 -11.41 -14.53
CA PRO A 177 -4.16 -12.78 -14.48
C PRO A 177 -4.74 -13.14 -13.11
N LEU A 178 -4.13 -12.67 -12.02
CA LEU A 178 -4.64 -12.88 -10.67
C LEU A 178 -5.99 -12.18 -10.48
N LEU A 179 -6.08 -10.92 -10.88
CA LEU A 179 -7.26 -10.08 -10.73
C LEU A 179 -8.44 -10.54 -11.60
N GLN A 180 -8.16 -11.15 -12.75
CA GLN A 180 -9.18 -11.79 -13.59
C GLN A 180 -9.69 -13.11 -12.99
N ARG A 181 -8.91 -13.78 -12.13
CA ARG A 181 -9.26 -15.08 -11.54
C ARG A 181 -9.86 -14.98 -10.14
N VAL A 182 -9.53 -13.94 -9.36
CA VAL A 182 -9.85 -13.87 -7.92
C VAL A 182 -10.64 -12.60 -7.62
N ARG A 183 -11.75 -12.73 -6.88
CA ARG A 183 -12.56 -11.62 -6.33
C ARG A 183 -12.46 -11.57 -4.80
N CYS A 184 -12.76 -10.43 -4.22
CA CYS A 184 -12.89 -10.21 -2.80
C CYS A 184 -14.20 -9.50 -2.46
N ASP A 185 -14.89 -9.98 -1.43
CA ASP A 185 -16.18 -9.45 -0.95
C ASP A 185 -16.04 -8.65 0.36
N GLY A 186 -14.80 -8.29 0.73
CA GLY A 186 -14.49 -7.66 2.01
C GLY A 186 -14.38 -8.63 3.19
N LYS A 187 -14.72 -9.92 3.00
CA LYS A 187 -14.60 -10.98 4.02
C LYS A 187 -13.61 -12.06 3.62
N THR A 188 -13.60 -12.43 2.35
CA THR A 188 -12.79 -13.53 1.79
C THR A 188 -12.29 -13.20 0.39
N TYR A 189 -11.17 -13.80 0.01
CA TYR A 189 -10.69 -13.87 -1.37
C TYR A 189 -11.14 -15.20 -1.97
N ARG A 190 -11.76 -15.16 -3.15
CA ARG A 190 -12.38 -16.33 -3.79
C ARG A 190 -12.00 -16.44 -5.26
N GLU A 191 -11.73 -17.65 -5.71
CA GLU A 191 -11.61 -17.95 -7.13
C GLU A 191 -12.98 -17.78 -7.80
N ILE A 192 -13.03 -17.04 -8.92
CA ILE A 192 -14.30 -16.68 -9.57
C ILE A 192 -15.02 -17.89 -10.14
N SER A 193 -14.28 -18.80 -10.79
CA SER A 193 -14.83 -19.94 -11.53
C SER A 193 -15.40 -21.03 -10.64
N THR A 194 -14.82 -21.21 -9.44
CA THR A 194 -15.17 -22.30 -8.53
C THR A 194 -15.81 -21.82 -7.23
N ASP A 195 -15.81 -20.51 -6.97
CA ASP A 195 -16.15 -19.88 -5.68
C ASP A 195 -15.30 -20.37 -4.48
N ARG A 196 -14.21 -21.11 -4.75
CA ARG A 196 -13.32 -21.63 -3.72
C ARG A 196 -12.66 -20.48 -2.95
N VAL A 197 -12.72 -20.55 -1.62
CA VAL A 197 -12.01 -19.62 -0.73
C VAL A 197 -10.51 -19.85 -0.82
N LEU A 198 -9.76 -18.78 -1.11
CA LEU A 198 -8.30 -18.75 -1.18
C LEU A 198 -7.67 -18.09 0.05
N GLY A 199 -8.43 -17.25 0.76
CA GLY A 199 -7.96 -16.57 1.96
C GLY A 199 -9.06 -15.77 2.65
N VAL A 200 -8.82 -15.40 3.90
CA VAL A 200 -9.71 -14.56 4.72
C VAL A 200 -9.15 -13.14 4.75
N VAL A 201 -10.03 -12.14 4.71
CA VAL A 201 -9.65 -10.73 4.82
C VAL A 201 -9.24 -10.42 6.26
N THR A 202 -8.03 -9.90 6.42
CA THR A 202 -7.50 -9.43 7.72
C THR A 202 -7.50 -7.91 7.82
N ASP A 203 -7.51 -7.21 6.70
CA ASP A 203 -7.57 -5.75 6.61
C ASP A 203 -8.58 -5.33 5.51
N PRO A 204 -9.74 -4.76 5.87
CA PRO A 204 -10.74 -4.33 4.90
C PRO A 204 -10.22 -3.27 3.93
N ARG A 205 -9.20 -2.50 4.34
CA ARG A 205 -8.56 -1.50 3.48
C ARG A 205 -7.78 -2.17 2.35
N ARG A 206 -7.01 -3.21 2.67
CA ARG A 206 -6.25 -3.98 1.66
C ARG A 206 -7.18 -4.79 0.76
N ALA A 207 -8.25 -5.35 1.33
CA ALA A 207 -9.32 -5.97 0.54
C ALA A 207 -9.93 -5.01 -0.49
N ALA A 208 -10.24 -3.78 -0.08
CA ALA A 208 -10.76 -2.76 -0.98
C ALA A 208 -9.74 -2.37 -2.05
N VAL A 209 -8.45 -2.20 -1.69
CA VAL A 209 -7.38 -1.96 -2.68
C VAL A 209 -7.33 -3.08 -3.72
N PHE A 210 -7.46 -4.35 -3.31
CA PHE A 210 -7.49 -5.47 -4.25
C PHE A 210 -8.62 -5.33 -5.29
N GLU A 211 -9.85 -5.09 -4.83
CA GLU A 211 -11.00 -4.92 -5.74
C GLU A 211 -10.91 -3.67 -6.60
N ILE A 212 -10.35 -2.56 -6.07
CA ILE A 212 -10.05 -1.38 -6.88
C ILE A 212 -9.12 -1.75 -8.04
N GLY A 213 -8.15 -2.64 -7.82
CA GLY A 213 -7.29 -3.18 -8.89
C GLY A 213 -8.07 -3.86 -10.00
N ARG A 214 -9.08 -4.66 -9.64
CA ARG A 214 -9.98 -5.27 -10.63
C ARG A 214 -10.80 -4.22 -11.37
N MET A 215 -11.29 -3.18 -10.68
CA MET A 215 -12.01 -2.08 -11.31
C MET A 215 -11.13 -1.34 -12.33
N MET A 216 -9.86 -1.11 -12.00
CA MET A 216 -8.90 -0.47 -12.92
C MET A 216 -8.74 -1.26 -14.23
N LEU A 217 -8.78 -2.61 -14.18
CA LEU A 217 -8.79 -3.46 -15.38
C LEU A 217 -10.06 -3.29 -16.21
N GLY A 218 -11.23 -3.25 -15.55
CA GLY A 218 -12.52 -3.03 -16.22
C GLY A 218 -12.60 -1.68 -16.93
N CYS A 219 -11.99 -0.65 -16.34
CA CYS A 219 -11.88 0.68 -16.95
C CYS A 219 -10.76 0.82 -18.00
N ARG A 220 -9.99 -0.24 -18.28
CA ARG A 220 -8.85 -0.24 -19.21
C ARG A 220 -7.83 0.88 -18.94
N LEU A 221 -7.55 1.16 -17.66
CA LEU A 221 -6.56 2.17 -17.33
C LEU A 221 -5.19 1.78 -17.89
N PRO A 222 -4.47 2.70 -18.55
CA PRO A 222 -3.12 2.42 -19.02
C PRO A 222 -2.26 2.08 -17.82
N VAL A 223 -1.47 1.02 -17.94
CA VAL A 223 -0.60 0.50 -16.87
C VAL A 223 0.64 1.40 -16.64
N ASN A 224 0.85 2.37 -17.53
CA ASN A 224 2.00 3.26 -17.60
C ASN A 224 1.74 4.55 -16.82
#